data_AF-A0A3C0T5W1-F1
#
_entry.id   AF-A0A3C0T5W1-F1
#
_cell.length_a   1.000
_cell.length_b   1.000
_cell.length_c   1.000
_cell.angle_alpha   90.00
_cell.angle_beta   90.00
_cell.angle_gamma   90.00
#
_symmetry.space_group_name_H-M   'P 1'
#
loop_
_entity.id
_entity.type
_entity.pdbx_description
1 polymer ?
#
loop_
_entity_poly.entity_id
_entity_poly.type
_entity_poly.pdbx_seq_one_letter_code
_entity_poly.pdbx_strand_id
1 'polypeptide(L)'
;MVFQADTNECALACYPMLLSFHGFSGNLASLRSRFMAKPGVVSVAETIDIAKTLGFSCRALRCEVSELKQVAVPAIIHWDFDHHVVLKSVNHRTVTLH
;
A
#
# COMPACT_ATOMS: atom_id res chain seq x y z
N MET A 1 -2.76 8.38 8.09
CA MET A 1 -1.41 8.64 7.56
C MET A 1 -0.42 8.03 8.51
N VAL A 2 0.56 7.31 7.98
CA VAL A 2 1.62 6.63 8.76
C VAL A 2 2.95 7.14 8.22
N PHE A 3 3.81 7.63 9.10
CA PHE A 3 5.13 8.10 8.71
C PHE A 3 6.11 6.93 8.66
N GLN A 4 6.77 6.76 7.52
CA GLN A 4 7.86 5.81 7.36
C GLN A 4 9.16 6.37 7.94
N ALA A 5 10.00 5.51 8.51
CA ALA A 5 11.33 5.92 9.00
C ALA A 5 12.41 5.76 7.93
N ASP A 6 12.20 4.85 6.99
CA ASP A 6 13.10 4.56 5.87
C ASP A 6 12.33 4.65 4.53
N THR A 7 12.99 5.05 3.45
CA THR A 7 12.38 5.15 2.11
C THR A 7 11.92 3.80 1.57
N ASN A 8 12.54 2.70 2.02
CA ASN A 8 12.21 1.33 1.64
C ASN A 8 10.96 0.77 2.37
N GLU A 9 10.36 1.54 3.28
CA GLU A 9 9.21 1.12 4.09
C GLU A 9 7.86 1.53 3.51
N CYS A 10 7.83 2.26 2.40
CA CYS A 10 6.60 2.83 1.84
C CYS A 10 5.50 1.78 1.61
N ALA A 11 5.85 0.62 1.04
CA ALA A 11 4.92 -0.48 0.84
C ALA A 11 4.37 -1.01 2.18
N LEU A 12 5.21 -1.07 3.21
CA LEU A 12 4.81 -1.60 4.52
C LEU A 12 3.97 -0.59 5.31
N ALA A 13 4.28 0.70 5.17
CA ALA A 13 3.52 1.81 5.75
C ALA A 13 2.08 1.89 5.19
N CYS A 14 1.83 1.34 4.01
CA CYS A 14 0.49 1.23 3.44
C CYS A 14 -0.45 0.33 4.27
N TYR A 15 0.04 -0.77 4.85
CA TYR A 15 -0.84 -1.75 5.51
C TYR A 15 -1.52 -1.25 6.77
N PRO A 16 -0.86 -0.57 7.72
CA PRO A 16 -1.58 -0.02 8.86
C PRO A 16 -2.66 0.98 8.44
N MET A 17 -2.45 1.72 7.34
CA MET A 17 -3.46 2.63 6.78
C MET A 17 -4.66 1.86 6.22
N LEU A 18 -4.43 0.78 5.48
CA LEU A 18 -5.49 -0.10 4.96
C LEU A 18 -6.25 -0.82 6.09
N LEU A 19 -5.53 -1.40 7.06
CA LEU A 19 -6.12 -2.06 8.23
C LEU A 19 -7.02 -1.08 9.00
N SER A 20 -6.52 0.13 9.25
CA SER A 20 -7.28 1.18 9.95
C SER A 20 -8.55 1.56 9.18
N PHE A 21 -8.49 1.63 7.84
CA PHE A 21 -9.65 1.89 7.00
C PHE A 21 -10.73 0.80 7.15
N HIS A 22 -10.32 -0.46 7.29
CA HIS A 22 -11.23 -1.60 7.49
C HIS A 22 -11.59 -1.87 8.97
N GLY A 23 -11.23 -0.97 9.90
CA GLY A 23 -11.57 -1.10 11.33
C GLY A 23 -10.63 -2.00 12.13
N PHE A 24 -9.49 -2.41 11.58
CA PHE A 24 -8.48 -3.21 12.26
C PHE A 24 -7.31 -2.34 12.72
N SER A 25 -6.73 -2.69 13.88
CA SER A 25 -5.49 -2.08 14.35
C SER A 25 -4.27 -2.77 13.75
N GLY A 26 -3.41 -2.01 13.09
CA GLY A 26 -2.09 -2.47 12.64
C GLY A 26 -1.01 -1.50 13.09
N ASN A 27 0.17 -2.02 13.48
CA ASN A 27 1.33 -1.20 13.83
C ASN A 27 2.48 -1.47 12.85
N LEU A 28 3.06 -0.40 12.30
CA LEU A 28 4.22 -0.48 11.41
C LEU A 28 5.41 -1.20 12.07
N ALA A 29 5.64 -1.01 13.37
CA ALA A 29 6.75 -1.67 14.07
C ALA A 29 6.60 -3.21 14.08
N SER A 30 5.38 -3.70 14.31
CA SER A 30 5.09 -5.13 14.30
C SER A 30 5.21 -5.73 12.89
N LEU A 31 4.75 -4.99 11.87
CA LEU A 31 4.91 -5.39 10.47
C LEU A 31 6.39 -5.41 10.07
N ARG A 32 7.17 -4.42 10.48
CA ARG A 32 8.62 -4.33 10.21
C ARG A 32 9.35 -5.55 10.75
N SER A 33 9.11 -5.88 12.02
CA SER A 33 9.71 -7.07 12.64
C SER A 33 9.32 -8.38 11.95
N ARG A 34 8.15 -8.44 11.29
CA ARG A 34 7.63 -9.65 10.67
C ARG A 34 8.04 -9.81 9.21
N PHE A 35 8.13 -8.70 8.47
CA PHE A 35 8.24 -8.72 7.01
C PHE A 35 9.51 -8.07 6.47
N MET A 36 10.22 -7.23 7.25
CA MET A 36 11.48 -6.61 6.82
C MET A 36 12.70 -7.38 7.33
N ALA A 37 12.84 -8.62 6.85
CA ALA A 37 14.02 -9.44 7.15
C ALA A 37 15.25 -9.06 6.30
N LYS A 38 15.04 -8.35 5.18
CA LYS A 38 16.10 -7.96 4.24
C LYS A 38 16.07 -6.46 3.97
N PRO A 39 17.23 -5.79 3.88
CA PRO A 39 17.32 -4.43 3.36
C PRO A 39 16.95 -4.39 1.88
N GLY A 40 16.16 -3.41 1.45
CA GLY A 40 15.82 -3.17 0.05
C GLY A 40 14.36 -2.76 -0.16
N VAL A 41 14.05 -2.35 -1.39
CA VAL A 41 12.70 -2.00 -1.83
C VAL A 41 11.81 -3.24 -1.85
N VAL A 42 10.60 -3.12 -1.32
CA VAL A 42 9.59 -4.19 -1.38
C VAL A 42 9.00 -4.27 -2.78
N SER A 43 9.13 -5.42 -3.43
CA SER A 43 8.55 -5.64 -4.76
C SER A 43 7.02 -5.74 -4.71
N VAL A 44 6.35 -5.55 -5.85
CA VAL A 44 4.88 -5.74 -5.97
C VAL A 44 4.46 -7.17 -5.57
N ALA A 45 5.29 -8.17 -5.87
CA ALA A 45 5.03 -9.57 -5.48
C ALA A 45 5.03 -9.73 -3.96
N GLU A 46 6.06 -9.20 -3.28
CA GLU A 46 6.13 -9.21 -1.81
C GLU A 46 4.99 -8.43 -1.18
N THR A 47 4.60 -7.29 -1.77
CA THR A 47 3.42 -6.52 -1.33
C THR A 47 2.16 -7.41 -1.37
N ILE A 48 1.92 -8.14 -2.45
CA ILE A 48 0.76 -9.04 -2.55
C ILE A 48 0.81 -10.16 -1.50
N ASP A 49 1.99 -10.74 -1.27
CA ASP A 49 2.15 -11.85 -0.31
C ASP A 49 1.98 -11.40 1.15
N ILE A 50 2.48 -10.22 1.50
CA ILE A 50 2.23 -9.59 2.81
C ILE A 50 0.73 -9.35 2.99
N ALA A 51 0.08 -8.77 1.98
CA ALA A 51 -1.35 -8.48 2.05
C ALA A 51 -2.20 -9.75 2.26
N LYS A 52 -1.90 -10.83 1.54
CA LYS A 52 -2.54 -12.14 1.73
C LYS A 52 -2.31 -12.68 3.14
N THR A 53 -1.10 -12.53 3.68
CA THR A 53 -0.76 -12.95 5.05
C THR A 53 -1.54 -12.16 6.11
N LEU A 54 -1.92 -10.92 5.80
CA LEU A 54 -2.77 -10.07 6.63
C LEU A 54 -4.27 -10.35 6.44
N GLY A 55 -4.65 -11.29 5.57
CA GLY A 55 -6.03 -11.68 5.32
C GLY A 55 -6.72 -10.89 4.20
N PHE A 56 -6.00 -10.05 3.45
CA PHE A 56 -6.55 -9.35 2.31
C PHE A 56 -6.62 -10.25 1.08
N SER A 57 -7.68 -10.09 0.29
CA SER A 57 -7.75 -10.62 -1.08
C SER A 57 -7.27 -9.54 -2.04
N CYS A 58 -6.16 -9.79 -2.74
CA CYS A 58 -5.52 -8.79 -3.61
C CYS A 58 -5.59 -9.19 -5.07
N ARG A 59 -5.79 -8.19 -5.93
CA ARG A 59 -5.70 -8.31 -7.39
C ARG A 59 -4.76 -7.25 -7.92
N ALA A 60 -3.65 -7.68 -8.52
CA ALA A 60 -2.76 -6.77 -9.23
C ALA A 60 -3.43 -6.31 -10.53
N LEU A 61 -3.39 -5.02 -10.80
CA LEU A 61 -3.90 -4.42 -12.02
C LEU A 61 -2.93 -3.35 -12.51
N ARG A 62 -2.74 -3.28 -13.81
CA ARG A 62 -2.06 -2.17 -14.48
C ARG A 62 -3.15 -1.30 -15.10
N CYS A 63 -3.10 0.00 -14.83
CA CYS A 63 -4.04 0.96 -15.39
C CYS A 63 -3.32 2.28 -15.65
N GLU A 64 -3.83 3.04 -16.61
CA GLU A 64 -3.40 4.41 -16.88
C GLU A 64 -4.01 5.38 -15.85
N VAL A 65 -3.44 6.59 -15.75
CA VAL A 65 -3.92 7.62 -14.80
C VAL A 65 -5.40 7.97 -15.03
N SER A 66 -5.85 7.98 -16.29
CA SER A 66 -7.25 8.23 -16.67
C SER A 66 -8.23 7.14 -16.20
N GLU A 67 -7.71 5.95 -15.90
CA GLU A 67 -8.47 4.78 -15.47
C GLU A 67 -8.53 4.64 -13.95
N LEU A 68 -7.75 5.43 -13.18
CA LEU A 68 -7.75 5.40 -11.71
C LEU A 68 -9.15 5.58 -11.09
N LYS A 69 -10.04 6.30 -11.76
CA LYS A 69 -11.45 6.47 -11.33
C LYS A 69 -12.25 5.15 -11.30
N GLN A 70 -11.76 4.10 -11.95
CA GLN A 70 -12.38 2.78 -12.03
C GLN A 70 -11.78 1.81 -10.99
N VAL A 71 -10.73 2.22 -10.27
CA VAL A 71 -10.06 1.41 -9.26
C VAL A 71 -10.85 1.48 -7.96
N ALA A 72 -11.13 0.31 -7.37
CA ALA A 72 -11.75 0.24 -6.05
C ALA A 72 -10.79 0.81 -5.00
N VAL A 73 -11.30 1.68 -4.12
CA VAL A 73 -10.53 2.30 -3.04
C VAL A 73 -10.88 1.68 -1.68
N PRO A 74 -9.93 1.59 -0.73
CA PRO A 74 -8.53 2.01 -0.85
C PRO A 74 -7.68 1.00 -1.62
N ALA A 75 -6.66 1.49 -2.35
CA ALA A 75 -5.74 0.65 -3.12
C ALA A 75 -4.29 1.08 -2.90
N ILE A 76 -3.35 0.15 -3.01
CA ILE A 76 -1.91 0.46 -3.07
C ILE A 76 -1.55 0.75 -4.53
N ILE A 77 -1.00 1.93 -4.79
CA ILE A 77 -0.41 2.28 -6.09
C ILE A 77 1.09 2.06 -5.98
N HIS A 78 1.65 1.38 -6.99
CA HIS A 78 3.08 1.30 -7.22
C HIS A 78 3.45 2.29 -8.34
N TRP A 79 4.34 3.23 -8.04
CA TRP A 79 4.78 4.29 -8.95
C TRP A 79 6.30 4.22 -9.10
N ASP A 80 6.77 4.31 -10.35
CA ASP A 80 8.17 4.51 -10.75
C ASP A 80 9.14 3.42 -10.29
N PHE A 81 8.59 2.23 -10.04
CA PHE A 81 9.32 1.03 -9.65
C PHE A 81 9.98 1.05 -8.26
N ASP A 82 9.83 2.13 -7.50
CA ASP A 82 10.42 2.23 -6.15
C ASP A 82 9.48 2.82 -5.08
N HIS A 83 8.30 3.33 -5.46
CA HIS A 83 7.41 4.01 -4.52
C HIS A 83 6.03 3.36 -4.41
N HIS A 84 5.52 3.28 -3.17
CA HIS A 84 4.19 2.77 -2.86
C HIS A 84 3.39 3.80 -2.05
N VAL A 85 2.16 4.07 -2.49
CA VAL A 85 1.26 5.04 -1.83
C VAL A 85 -0.15 4.46 -1.73
N VAL A 86 -0.94 4.94 -0.77
CA VAL A 86 -2.34 4.52 -0.65
C VAL A 86 -3.24 5.49 -1.39
N LEU A 87 -3.94 5.00 -2.42
CA LEU A 87 -5.05 5.67 -3.05
C LEU A 87 -6.26 5.65 -2.13
N LYS A 88 -6.64 6.81 -1.59
CA LYS A 88 -7.81 6.95 -0.72
C LYS A 88 -9.09 7.26 -1.50
N SER A 89 -9.03 8.19 -2.45
CA SER A 89 -10.19 8.61 -3.22
C SER A 89 -9.79 9.23 -4.56
N VAL A 90 -10.62 9.01 -5.57
CA VAL A 90 -10.49 9.62 -6.90
C VAL A 90 -11.78 10.34 -7.22
N ASN A 91 -11.69 11.63 -7.52
CA ASN A 91 -12.78 12.45 -8.01
C ASN A 91 -12.48 12.94 -9.43
N HIS A 92 -13.47 13.52 -10.12
CA HIS A 92 -13.31 14.02 -11.49
C HIS A 92 -12.17 15.03 -11.70
N ARG A 93 -11.69 15.69 -10.64
CA ARG A 93 -10.64 16.72 -10.70
C ARG A 93 -9.42 16.43 -9.82
N THR A 94 -9.52 15.50 -8.87
CA THR A 94 -8.51 15.36 -7.82
C THR A 94 -8.29 13.91 -7.45
N VAL A 95 -7.05 13.57 -7.12
CA VAL A 95 -6.63 12.27 -6.59
C VAL A 95 -6.08 12.51 -5.19
N THR A 96 -6.58 11.76 -4.20
CA THR A 96 -6.11 11.86 -2.82
C THR A 96 -5.26 10.63 -2.47
N LEU A 97 -4.00 10.89 -2.16
CA LEU A 97 -3.01 9.89 -1.76
C LEU A 97 -2.64 10.03 -0.27
N HIS A 98 -2.15 8.94 0.30
CA HIS A 98 -1.65 8.85 1.68
C HIS A 98 -0.31 8.15 1.75
#